data_AF-A0A2S1STQ7-F1
#
_entry.id   AF-A0A2S1STQ7-F1
#
_cell.length_a   1.000
_cell.length_b   1.000
_cell.length_c   1.000
_cell.angle_alpha   90.00
_cell.angle_beta   90.00
_cell.angle_gamma   90.00
#
_symmetry.space_group_name_H-M   'P 1'
#
loop_
_entity.id
_entity.type
_entity.pdbx_description
1 polymer ?
#
loop_
_entity_poly.entity_id
_entity_poly.type
_entity_poly.pdbx_seq_one_letter_code
_entity_poly.pdbx_strand_id
1 'polypeptide(L)'
;MSSVPRCPAAHPEDPTPCDGPPVVTVLDASNAGADGCEHHAARLLASLASGRVYSLPDAPAGAAIRVFKAADTIAPFPWCEGAPRTQPSQRSHAENRRLRGWMR
;
A
#
# COMPACT_ATOMS: atom_id res chain seq x y z
N MET A 1 7.55 -28.82 3.66
CA MET A 1 7.51 -27.40 4.04
C MET A 1 6.39 -26.77 3.24
N SER A 2 5.20 -26.61 3.83
CA SER A 2 4.10 -25.91 3.14
C SER A 2 4.49 -24.45 3.02
N SER A 3 4.64 -23.94 1.80
CA SER A 3 4.76 -22.51 1.57
C SER A 3 3.53 -21.84 2.16
N VAL A 4 3.73 -20.91 3.09
CA VAL A 4 2.64 -20.02 3.50
C VAL A 4 2.15 -19.36 2.21
N PRO A 5 0.85 -19.46 1.87
CA PRO A 5 0.34 -18.81 0.68
C PRO A 5 0.69 -17.32 0.74
N ARG A 6 1.18 -16.78 -0.38
CA ARG A 6 1.55 -15.36 -0.46
C ARG A 6 0.32 -14.51 -0.15
N CYS A 7 0.54 -13.38 0.53
CA CYS A 7 -0.52 -12.43 0.85
C CYS A 7 -1.26 -12.02 -0.43
N PRO A 8 -2.60 -12.06 -0.47
CA PRO A 8 -3.34 -11.67 -1.67
C PRO A 8 -3.10 -10.21 -2.10
N ALA A 9 -2.82 -9.32 -1.14
CA ALA A 9 -2.43 -7.94 -1.42
C ALA A 9 -0.96 -7.75 -1.81
N ALA A 10 -0.11 -8.78 -1.73
CA ALA A 10 1.28 -8.66 -2.15
C ALA A 10 1.38 -8.72 -3.68
N HIS A 11 1.98 -7.70 -4.28
CA HIS A 11 2.33 -7.75 -5.70
C HIS A 11 3.27 -8.94 -5.96
N PRO A 12 3.17 -9.64 -7.12
CA PRO A 12 4.03 -10.77 -7.43
C PRO A 12 5.53 -10.47 -7.32
N GLU A 13 5.94 -9.24 -7.63
CA GLU A 13 7.33 -8.78 -7.58
C GLU A 13 7.76 -8.23 -6.20
N ASP A 14 6.86 -8.04 -5.24
CA ASP A 14 7.23 -7.53 -3.92
C ASP A 14 7.92 -8.65 -3.10
N PRO A 15 9.24 -8.64 -2.87
CA PRO A 15 9.92 -9.77 -2.22
C PRO A 15 9.64 -9.87 -0.71
N THR A 16 9.00 -8.85 -0.11
CA THR A 16 8.94 -8.74 1.33
C THR A 16 7.96 -9.74 1.98
N PRO A 17 8.28 -10.23 3.19
CA PRO A 17 7.39 -11.11 3.94
C PRO A 17 6.17 -10.35 4.49
N CYS A 18 5.13 -11.09 4.86
CA CYS A 18 4.00 -10.53 5.60
C CYS A 18 4.46 -10.11 7.01
N ASP A 19 3.82 -9.09 7.58
CA ASP A 19 3.96 -8.68 8.99
C ASP A 19 2.86 -9.23 9.90
N GLY A 20 1.90 -9.97 9.33
CA GLY A 20 0.75 -10.52 10.06
C GLY A 20 -0.28 -11.17 9.13
N PRO A 21 -1.44 -11.56 9.68
CA PRO A 21 -2.57 -12.05 8.89
C PRO A 21 -3.24 -10.90 8.11
N PRO A 22 -4.10 -11.21 7.13
CA PRO A 22 -4.97 -10.22 6.53
C PRO A 22 -5.89 -9.56 7.55
N VAL A 23 -5.94 -8.23 7.53
CA VAL A 23 -6.77 -7.42 8.45
C VAL A 23 -7.50 -6.27 7.74
N VAL A 24 -7.21 -6.05 6.46
CA VAL A 24 -7.89 -5.03 5.65
C VAL A 24 -8.17 -5.55 4.25
N THR A 25 -9.14 -4.96 3.57
CA THR A 25 -9.36 -5.07 2.13
C THR A 25 -8.96 -3.77 1.46
N VAL A 26 -8.12 -3.83 0.44
CA VAL A 26 -7.82 -2.69 -0.44
C VAL A 26 -8.65 -2.82 -1.70
N LEU A 27 -9.34 -1.75 -2.10
CA LEU A 27 -10.13 -1.67 -3.32
C LEU A 27 -9.52 -0.67 -4.30
N ASP A 28 -9.54 -0.99 -5.58
CA ASP A 28 -9.26 -0.04 -6.65
C ASP A 28 -10.48 0.84 -6.98
N ALA A 29 -10.34 1.67 -8.01
CA ALA A 29 -11.38 2.57 -8.50
C ALA A 29 -12.62 1.84 -9.07
N SER A 30 -12.45 0.58 -9.50
CA SER A 30 -13.49 -0.28 -10.07
C SER A 30 -14.14 -1.21 -9.04
N ASN A 31 -13.76 -1.09 -7.76
CA ASN A 31 -14.13 -2.00 -6.66
C ASN A 31 -13.56 -3.42 -6.79
N ALA A 32 -12.54 -3.67 -7.61
CA ALA A 32 -11.76 -4.89 -7.50
C ALA A 32 -10.85 -4.79 -6.27
N GLY A 33 -10.71 -5.89 -5.53
CA GLY A 33 -10.08 -5.84 -4.22
C GLY A 33 -9.26 -7.06 -3.83
N ALA A 34 -8.38 -6.85 -2.87
CA ALA A 34 -7.58 -7.91 -2.26
C ALA A 34 -7.47 -7.69 -0.75
N ASP A 35 -7.62 -8.78 0.01
CA ASP A 35 -7.37 -8.78 1.44
C ASP A 35 -5.86 -8.84 1.71
N GLY A 36 -5.41 -8.08 2.71
CA GLY A 36 -4.00 -7.91 3.00
C GLY A 36 -3.68 -7.70 4.46
N CYS A 37 -2.47 -8.12 4.84
CA CYS A 37 -1.84 -7.66 6.07
C CYS A 37 -1.53 -6.16 5.99
N GLU A 38 -1.24 -5.51 7.11
CA GLU A 38 -1.04 -4.06 7.12
C GLU A 38 0.12 -3.64 6.19
N HIS A 39 1.21 -4.40 6.17
CA HIS A 39 2.37 -4.14 5.33
C HIS A 39 2.06 -4.20 3.82
N HIS A 40 1.55 -5.33 3.32
CA HIS A 40 1.28 -5.47 1.87
C HIS A 40 0.10 -4.62 1.43
N ALA A 41 -0.93 -4.45 2.27
CA ALA A 41 -2.04 -3.55 1.96
C ALA A 41 -1.59 -2.09 1.82
N ALA A 42 -0.65 -1.62 2.66
CA ALA A 42 -0.13 -0.26 2.54
C ALA A 42 0.64 -0.05 1.23
N ARG A 43 1.44 -1.03 0.82
CA ARG A 43 2.20 -0.99 -0.45
C ARG A 43 1.31 -1.08 -1.68
N LEU A 44 0.28 -1.93 -1.63
CA LEU A 44 -0.74 -2.01 -2.67
C LEU A 44 -1.49 -0.68 -2.79
N LEU A 45 -1.99 -0.15 -1.67
CA LEU A 45 -2.71 1.12 -1.63
C LEU A 45 -1.87 2.27 -2.18
N ALA A 46 -0.59 2.36 -1.82
CA ALA A 46 0.33 3.38 -2.34
C ALA A 46 0.55 3.28 -3.86
N SER A 47 0.31 2.12 -4.46
CA SER A 47 0.51 1.88 -5.89
C SER A 47 -0.76 2.05 -6.73
N LEU A 48 -1.92 2.27 -6.10
CA LEU A 48 -3.21 2.42 -6.78
C LEU A 48 -3.59 3.89 -6.95
N ALA A 49 -4.09 4.23 -8.14
CA ALA A 49 -4.81 5.48 -8.33
C ALA A 49 -6.23 5.37 -7.73
N SER A 50 -6.58 6.29 -6.82
CA SER A 50 -7.89 6.32 -6.15
C SER A 50 -8.22 5.05 -5.35
N GLY A 51 -7.19 4.38 -4.82
CA GLY A 51 -7.36 3.22 -3.95
C GLY A 51 -8.05 3.58 -2.64
N ARG A 52 -8.79 2.63 -2.07
CA ARG A 52 -9.46 2.75 -0.77
C ARG A 52 -9.10 1.55 0.09
N VAL A 53 -9.13 1.73 1.41
CA VAL A 53 -8.85 0.66 2.38
C VAL A 53 -9.97 0.60 3.42
N TYR A 54 -10.38 -0.63 3.73
CA TYR A 54 -11.41 -0.92 4.73
C TYR A 54 -10.91 -2.01 5.67
N SER A 55 -11.24 -1.92 6.97
CA SER A 55 -10.91 -2.97 7.93
C SER A 55 -11.81 -4.20 7.69
N LEU A 56 -11.25 -5.40 7.85
CA LEU A 56 -12.04 -6.62 7.95
C LEU A 56 -12.86 -6.63 9.25
N PRO A 57 -13.97 -7.41 9.34
CA PRO A 57 -14.87 -7.39 10.49
C PRO A 57 -14.17 -7.64 11.84
N ASP A 58 -13.22 -8.58 11.88
CA ASP A 58 -12.50 -8.97 13.10
C ASP A 58 -11.11 -8.31 13.23
N ALA A 59 -10.83 -7.30 12.40
CA ALA A 59 -9.55 -6.62 12.39
C ALA A 59 -9.35 -5.80 13.68
N PRO A 60 -8.10 -5.68 14.17
CA PRO A 60 -7.81 -4.78 15.28
C PRO A 60 -8.26 -3.35 14.97
N ALA A 61 -8.82 -2.67 15.98
CA ALA A 61 -9.27 -1.30 15.84
C ALA A 61 -8.19 -0.40 15.20
N GLY A 62 -8.61 0.39 14.22
CA GLY A 62 -7.74 1.31 13.49
C GLY A 62 -6.82 0.68 12.44
N ALA A 63 -6.96 -0.62 12.09
CA ALA A 63 -6.15 -1.26 11.05
C ALA A 63 -6.15 -0.49 9.72
N ALA A 64 -7.33 -0.17 9.17
CA ALA A 64 -7.43 0.63 7.94
C ALA A 64 -6.77 2.01 8.06
N ILE A 65 -6.85 2.66 9.23
CA ILE A 65 -6.21 3.97 9.46
C ILE A 65 -4.69 3.85 9.48
N ARG A 66 -4.13 2.81 10.12
CA ARG A 66 -2.68 2.54 10.11
C ARG A 66 -2.18 2.29 8.70
N VAL A 67 -2.89 1.46 7.93
CA VAL A 67 -2.57 1.18 6.52
C VAL A 67 -2.63 2.45 5.67
N PHE A 68 -3.70 3.24 5.80
CA PHE A 68 -3.85 4.50 5.07
C PHE A 68 -2.71 5.49 5.36
N LYS A 69 -2.34 5.65 6.64
CA LYS A 69 -1.23 6.50 7.07
C LYS A 69 0.13 5.99 6.59
N ALA A 70 0.34 4.67 6.60
CA ALA A 70 1.56 4.07 6.10
C ALA A 70 1.72 4.31 4.59
N ALA A 71 0.65 4.03 3.81
CA ALA A 71 0.63 4.18 2.36
C ALA A 71 0.99 5.61 1.90
N ASP A 72 0.56 6.62 2.65
CA ASP A 72 0.86 8.03 2.37
C ASP A 72 2.36 8.36 2.26
N THR A 73 3.20 7.59 2.96
CA THR A 73 4.65 7.76 3.01
C THR A 73 5.41 6.81 2.08
N ILE A 74 4.72 5.85 1.48
CA ILE A 74 5.32 4.84 0.60
C ILE A 74 5.28 5.36 -0.85
N ALA A 75 6.37 5.19 -1.59
CA ALA A 75 6.38 5.45 -3.02
C ALA A 75 5.62 4.32 -3.77
N PRO A 76 4.88 4.63 -4.85
CA PRO A 76 4.28 3.61 -5.71
C PRO A 76 5.32 2.60 -6.20
N PHE A 77 4.92 1.32 -6.29
CA PHE A 77 5.78 0.20 -6.69
C PHE A 77 7.11 0.17 -5.89
N PRO A 78 7.06 0.08 -4.55
CA PRO A 78 8.24 0.24 -3.69
C PRO A 78 9.29 -0.87 -3.87
N TRP A 79 8.94 -1.97 -4.54
CA TRP A 79 9.86 -3.04 -4.93
C TRP A 79 10.68 -2.73 -6.19
N CYS A 80 10.31 -1.71 -6.96
CA CYS A 80 11.09 -1.25 -8.11
C CYS A 80 12.23 -0.33 -7.62
N GLU A 81 13.41 -0.91 -7.40
CA GLU A 81 14.62 -0.18 -7.03
C GLU A 81 15.39 0.30 -8.28
N GLY A 82 16.15 1.38 -8.14
CA GLY A 82 17.12 1.84 -9.16
C GLY A 82 16.56 2.73 -10.28
N ALA A 83 15.24 2.87 -10.44
CA ALA A 83 14.66 3.81 -11.40
C ALA A 83 14.58 5.25 -10.82
N PRO A 84 15.03 6.29 -11.57
CA PRO A 84 14.86 7.68 -11.13
C PRO A 84 13.38 8.07 -10.94
N ARG A 85 13.07 8.74 -9.81
CA ARG A 85 11.73 9.25 -9.47
C ARG A 85 11.56 10.73 -9.84
N THR A 86 11.44 11.00 -11.13
CA THR A 86 11.39 12.37 -11.68
C THR A 86 9.97 12.94 -11.76
N GLN A 87 8.95 12.10 -11.79
CA GLN A 87 7.55 12.50 -11.92
C GLN A 87 6.76 12.38 -10.60
N PRO A 88 5.69 13.19 -10.40
CA PRO A 88 4.84 13.08 -9.20
C PRO A 88 4.22 11.70 -8.98
N SER A 89 3.88 10.99 -10.07
CA SER A 89 3.31 9.62 -10.02
C SER A 89 4.29 8.56 -9.52
N GLN A 90 5.58 8.89 -9.38
CA GLN A 90 6.62 7.98 -8.90
C GLN A 90 6.99 8.25 -7.43
N ARG A 91 6.35 9.23 -6.79
CA ARG A 91 6.66 9.73 -5.45
C ARG A 91 5.52 9.42 -4.49
N SER A 92 5.83 9.36 -3.21
CA SER A 92 4.78 9.23 -2.19
C SER A 92 3.90 10.48 -2.15
N HIS A 93 2.68 10.34 -1.62
CA HIS A 93 1.78 11.49 -1.44
C HIS A 93 2.38 12.52 -0.48
N ALA A 94 3.03 12.08 0.60
CA ALA A 94 3.74 12.96 1.53
C ALA A 94 4.84 13.78 0.84
N GLU A 95 5.68 13.16 0.00
CA GLU A 95 6.70 13.86 -0.79
C GLU A 95 6.09 14.90 -1.73
N ASN A 96 5.05 14.52 -2.47
CA ASN A 96 4.35 15.42 -3.38
C ASN A 96 3.77 16.65 -2.66
N ARG A 97 3.20 16.47 -1.46
CA ARG A 97 2.72 17.60 -0.64
C ARG A 97 3.85 18.52 -0.18
N ARG A 98 4.98 17.96 0.28
CA ARG A 98 6.16 18.74 0.68
C ARG A 98 6.67 19.61 -0.47
N LEU A 99 6.83 19.03 -1.66
CA LEU A 99 7.30 19.75 -2.85
C LEU A 99 6.32 20.82 -3.34
N ARG A 100 5.00 20.56 -3.26
CA ARG A 100 3.97 21.59 -3.57
C ARG A 100 3.97 22.72 -2.56
N GLY A 101 4.28 22.45 -1.29
CA GLY A 101 4.40 23.46 -0.24
C GLY A 101 5.62 24.36 -0.42
N TRP A 102 6.73 23.85 -0.99
CA TRP A 102 7.91 24.66 -1.31
C TRP A 102 7.73 25.59 -2.51
N MET A 103 6.74 25.33 -3.36
CA MET A 103 6.43 26.14 -4.55
C MET A 103 5.47 27.31 -4.24
N ARG A 104 5.01 27.47 -2.99
CA ARG A 104 4.15 28.57 -2.54
C ARG A 104 4.96 29.53 -1.69
#